data_AF-A0A7M3Z7T2-F1
#
_entry.id   AF-A0A7M3Z7T2-F1
#
_cell.length_a   1.000
_cell.length_b   1.000
_cell.length_c   1.000
_cell.angle_alpha   90.00
_cell.angle_beta   90.00
_cell.angle_gamma   90.00
#
_symmetry.space_group_name_H-M   'P 1'
#
loop_
_entity.id
_entity.type
_entity.pdbx_description
1 polymer ?
#
loop_
_entity_poly.entity_id
_entity_poly.type
_entity_poly.pdbx_seq_one_letter_code
_entity_poly.pdbx_strand_id
1 'polypeptide(L)'
;MVANKSAIKSNPQQCGCNDCPIGECKCNPGCFNCDCASYLPKWFCWTWPSSMWWWILWSVGAVLLGFGLTSSITSLSLTQNKAGLAPLMFSVPGLLMMAFASPNPFKEMMNRFVPDNQEGVWNIDPKPPMDSSQWHLNRVEWNDKVKEWLPNPLARYEQDGPQIAVNQEGEEWVVLLDEEEKDRFDSEMEASKKMEKLLKKSDKLDAQEMIFAEHPRHNRFRALFNATPPQFTSSFFYYIFAVLFLLGGLFGLQVEISDKLQMLIPLLILGTVLLILSYFNNKKVMEAWDTVTSIVKFVDAGHNELVGQVRPINNSPPEILHVDGCKDKSWTFRNLVAWSWSYHATEKWTETYTDSKGRSRTRTRTETRYVRGGSHASDYLLHDGTGGILVKASTFNDINLGPEIWSSGTRGKKGCGKYATPRHGGRMIKHKWSLHAIAFGDPTYAMARVTNRPHDDIPRGTVSENASRVHHTLMAIGEDAPRRHARLLKGTEFSVLKPKASVFGNFGPSALLIISTLVVLMTVL
;
A
#
# COMPACT_ATOMS: atom_id res chain seq x y z
N MET A 1 27.78 25.36 -13.89
CA MET A 1 27.75 24.47 -12.71
C MET A 1 27.34 25.30 -11.48
N VAL A 2 26.04 25.39 -11.21
CA VAL A 2 25.49 25.78 -9.91
C VAL A 2 24.27 24.88 -9.73
N ALA A 3 24.46 23.77 -9.01
CA ALA A 3 23.39 22.82 -8.72
C ALA A 3 22.50 23.45 -7.64
N ASN A 4 21.42 24.11 -8.06
CA ASN A 4 20.40 24.55 -7.12
C ASN A 4 19.56 23.34 -6.73
N LYS A 5 20.01 22.63 -5.69
CA LYS A 5 19.21 21.62 -5.00
C LYS A 5 18.00 22.36 -4.43
N SER A 6 16.83 22.21 -5.07
CA SER A 6 15.56 22.37 -4.38
C SER A 6 15.51 21.25 -3.34
N ALA A 7 16.18 21.49 -2.21
CA ALA A 7 16.07 20.66 -1.04
C ALA A 7 14.61 20.76 -0.60
N ILE A 8 13.81 19.75 -0.96
CA ILE A 8 12.76 19.26 -0.07
C ILE A 8 13.43 19.26 1.30
N LYS A 9 12.94 20.09 2.24
CA LYS A 9 13.51 20.23 3.59
C LYS A 9 13.65 18.82 4.17
N SER A 10 14.84 18.27 4.02
CA SER A 10 15.22 16.93 4.43
C SER A 10 15.94 17.11 5.75
N ASN A 11 15.13 17.51 6.71
CA ASN A 11 15.38 17.38 8.12
C ASN A 11 14.08 17.85 8.77
N PRO A 12 13.23 16.95 9.30
CA PRO A 12 13.03 17.14 10.72
C PRO A 12 14.46 17.16 11.29
N GLN A 13 14.85 18.18 12.06
CA GLN A 13 15.67 17.79 13.20
C GLN A 13 14.92 16.57 13.75
N GLN A 14 15.50 15.37 13.65
CA GLN A 14 15.19 14.36 14.62
C GLN A 14 15.25 15.15 15.91
N CYS A 15 14.11 15.44 16.54
CA CYS A 15 14.14 15.94 17.90
C CYS A 15 15.13 14.99 18.57
N GLY A 16 16.25 15.54 19.04
CA GLY A 16 17.43 14.80 19.47
C GLY A 16 17.17 14.04 20.77
N CYS A 17 16.06 13.32 20.81
CA CYS A 17 15.54 12.51 21.88
C CYS A 17 15.64 11.06 21.39
N ASN A 18 16.84 10.64 20.99
CA ASN A 18 17.07 9.22 20.72
C ASN A 18 17.12 8.40 22.02
N ASP A 19 17.24 9.04 23.20
CA ASP A 19 17.48 8.33 24.47
C ASP A 19 16.62 8.79 25.67
N CYS A 20 15.52 9.52 25.49
CA CYS A 20 14.67 9.92 26.63
C CYS A 20 13.48 8.98 26.87
N PRO A 21 13.26 8.47 28.10
CA PRO A 21 12.04 7.75 28.47
C PRO A 21 10.78 8.63 28.31
N ILE A 22 9.69 7.98 27.91
CA ILE A 22 8.44 8.55 27.39
C ILE A 22 7.75 9.55 28.36
N GLY A 23 8.10 9.54 29.65
CA GLY A 23 7.51 10.43 30.67
C GLY A 23 8.19 11.80 30.86
N GLU A 24 9.37 12.04 30.27
CA GLU A 24 10.20 13.22 30.60
C GLU A 24 10.50 14.18 29.44
N CYS A 25 9.90 13.97 28.27
CA CYS A 25 9.94 14.96 27.20
C CYS A 25 9.11 16.19 27.58
N LYS A 26 9.73 17.11 28.33
CA LYS A 26 9.21 18.47 28.53
C LYS A 26 9.18 19.17 27.17
N CYS A 27 8.05 19.08 26.47
CA CYS A 27 7.70 20.07 25.48
C CYS A 27 7.77 21.43 26.17
N ASN A 28 8.71 22.28 25.78
CA ASN A 28 8.82 23.63 26.34
C ASN A 28 7.45 24.31 26.23
N PRO A 29 6.91 24.90 27.32
CA PRO A 29 5.67 25.66 27.28
C PRO A 29 5.92 26.90 26.40
N GLY A 30 5.46 26.80 25.15
CA GLY A 30 5.85 27.65 24.03
C GLY A 30 5.72 26.93 22.68
N CYS A 31 5.77 25.59 22.67
CA CYS A 31 5.47 24.75 21.51
C CYS A 31 3.96 24.53 21.29
N PHE A 32 3.16 25.60 21.30
CA PHE A 32 1.82 25.58 20.70
C PHE A 32 1.86 25.65 19.15
N ASN A 33 3.08 25.69 18.58
CA ASN A 33 3.35 25.79 17.15
C ASN A 33 4.31 24.70 16.67
N CYS A 34 4.07 23.45 17.07
CA CYS A 34 4.42 22.33 16.18
C CYS A 34 3.40 22.33 15.04
N ASP A 35 3.38 23.41 14.25
CA ASP A 35 2.83 23.44 12.91
C ASP A 35 3.54 22.32 12.18
N CYS A 36 2.88 21.16 12.13
CA CYS A 36 3.26 20.05 11.30
C CYS A 36 3.04 20.51 9.86
N ALA A 37 3.93 21.38 9.36
CA ALA A 37 3.90 21.86 8.00
C ALA A 37 3.84 20.60 7.12
N SER A 38 2.76 20.47 6.36
CA SER A 38 2.56 19.32 5.48
C SER A 38 3.84 19.11 4.67
N TYR A 39 4.36 17.88 4.66
CA TYR A 39 5.67 17.58 4.03
C TYR A 39 5.73 18.02 2.56
N LEU A 40 4.57 18.12 1.92
CA LEU A 40 4.39 18.76 0.64
C LEU A 40 3.44 19.97 0.76
N PRO A 41 3.68 21.03 -0.02
CA PRO A 41 2.75 22.15 -0.12
C PRO A 41 1.40 21.67 -0.69
N LYS A 42 0.29 22.08 -0.07
CA LYS A 42 -1.07 21.66 -0.43
C LYS A 42 -1.45 21.99 -1.88
N TRP A 43 -1.05 23.15 -2.37
CA TRP A 43 -1.53 23.69 -3.64
C TRP A 43 -0.61 23.36 -4.81
N PHE A 44 0.69 23.57 -4.67
CA PHE A 44 1.61 23.49 -5.80
C PHE A 44 2.97 22.98 -5.38
N CYS A 45 3.47 21.98 -6.10
CA CYS A 45 4.84 21.49 -5.97
C CYS A 45 5.48 21.31 -7.34
N TRP A 46 6.60 21.99 -7.56
CA TRP A 46 7.41 21.83 -8.76
C TRP A 46 8.45 20.73 -8.56
N THR A 47 8.43 19.71 -9.43
CA THR A 47 9.41 18.62 -9.42
C THR A 47 10.29 18.66 -10.65
N TRP A 48 11.58 18.46 -10.40
CA TRP A 48 12.62 18.33 -11.43
C TRP A 48 12.95 16.86 -11.68
N PRO A 49 13.52 16.53 -12.85
CA PRO A 49 13.99 15.17 -13.14
C PRO A 49 14.93 14.63 -12.05
N SER A 50 14.71 13.38 -11.63
CA SER A 50 15.47 12.75 -10.53
C SER A 50 16.68 11.94 -10.99
N SER A 51 16.74 11.56 -12.26
CA SER A 51 17.84 10.76 -12.82
C SER A 51 18.49 11.48 -14.02
N MET A 52 19.74 11.12 -14.33
CA MET A 52 20.44 11.67 -15.49
C MET A 52 19.71 11.40 -16.81
N TRP A 53 19.12 10.21 -16.97
CA TRP A 53 18.33 9.86 -18.15
C TRP A 53 17.07 10.73 -18.27
N TRP A 54 16.41 11.02 -17.15
CA TRP A 54 15.27 11.94 -17.13
C TRP A 54 15.68 13.37 -17.45
N TRP A 55 16.85 13.82 -17.00
CA TRP A 55 17.40 15.11 -17.41
C TRP A 55 17.66 15.20 -18.91
N ILE A 56 18.23 14.16 -19.53
CA ILE A 56 18.44 14.12 -20.98
C ILE A 56 17.09 14.25 -21.70
N LEU A 57 16.09 13.45 -21.31
CA LEU A 57 14.75 13.50 -21.91
C LEU A 57 14.10 14.88 -21.75
N TRP A 58 14.20 15.46 -20.54
CA TRP A 58 13.67 16.78 -20.23
C TRP A 58 14.35 17.87 -21.07
N SER A 59 15.68 17.82 -21.23
CA SER A 59 16.44 18.78 -22.04
C SER A 59 16.06 18.73 -23.52
N VAL A 60 15.88 17.53 -24.08
CA VAL A 60 15.37 17.38 -25.46
C VAL A 60 13.97 17.99 -25.57
N GLY A 61 13.11 17.75 -24.57
CA GLY A 61 11.79 18.35 -24.50
C GLY A 61 11.83 19.89 -24.46
N ALA A 62 12.72 20.46 -23.67
CA ALA A 62 12.91 21.91 -23.57
C ALA A 62 13.40 22.53 -24.89
N VAL A 63 14.28 21.85 -25.62
CA VAL A 63 14.74 22.29 -26.95
C VAL A 63 13.58 22.29 -27.97
N LEU A 64 12.75 21.25 -27.97
CA LEU A 64 11.58 21.16 -28.86
C LEU A 64 10.53 22.24 -28.54
N LEU A 65 10.29 22.50 -27.24
CA LEU A 65 9.44 23.59 -26.79
C LEU A 65 9.98 24.95 -27.27
N GLY A 66 11.27 25.19 -27.08
CA GLY A 66 11.93 26.41 -27.55
C GLY A 66 11.79 26.59 -29.06
N PHE A 67 12.05 25.53 -29.82
CA PHE A 67 11.89 25.53 -31.28
C PHE A 67 10.46 25.87 -31.69
N GLY A 68 9.44 25.18 -31.16
CA GLY A 68 8.04 25.44 -31.52
C GLY A 68 7.59 26.86 -31.16
N LEU A 69 8.00 27.40 -30.00
CA LEU A 69 7.72 28.78 -29.60
C LEU A 69 8.41 29.79 -30.51
N THR A 70 9.71 29.67 -30.74
CA THR A 70 10.46 30.59 -31.60
C THR A 70 9.93 30.54 -33.04
N SER A 71 9.70 29.35 -33.59
CA SER A 71 9.11 29.19 -34.91
C SER A 71 7.73 29.86 -35.01
N SER A 72 6.89 29.75 -33.97
CA SER A 72 5.57 30.41 -33.94
C SER A 72 5.67 31.93 -33.90
N ILE A 73 6.59 32.48 -33.09
CA ILE A 73 6.80 33.93 -33.03
C ILE A 73 7.33 34.45 -34.36
N THR A 74 8.31 33.76 -34.96
CA THR A 74 8.85 34.15 -36.26
C THR A 74 7.83 34.04 -37.38
N SER A 75 6.95 33.03 -37.38
CA SER A 75 5.89 32.91 -38.38
C SER A 75 4.87 34.05 -38.28
N LEU A 76 4.55 34.48 -37.06
CA LEU A 76 3.74 35.66 -36.77
C LEU A 76 4.38 36.97 -37.24
N SER A 77 5.71 37.13 -37.08
CA SER A 77 6.41 38.37 -37.40
C SER A 77 6.85 38.52 -38.86
N LEU A 78 7.18 37.43 -39.55
CA LEU A 78 7.86 37.50 -40.86
C LEU A 78 6.97 37.28 -42.08
N THR A 79 5.72 36.80 -41.97
CA THR A 79 4.96 36.44 -43.19
C THR A 79 3.44 36.56 -43.10
N GLN A 80 2.84 37.05 -44.21
CA GLN A 80 1.46 36.86 -44.67
C GLN A 80 1.08 35.37 -44.90
N ASN A 81 1.76 34.43 -44.25
CA ASN A 81 1.56 33.00 -44.45
C ASN A 81 0.29 32.53 -43.75
N LYS A 82 -0.57 31.84 -44.48
CA LYS A 82 -1.82 31.19 -44.00
C LYS A 82 -1.61 30.13 -42.89
N ALA A 83 -0.37 29.85 -42.51
CA ALA A 83 0.00 28.86 -41.51
C ALA A 83 -0.08 29.37 -40.06
N GLY A 84 -0.06 30.70 -39.81
CA GLY A 84 -0.30 31.29 -38.49
C GLY A 84 0.48 30.64 -37.32
N LEU A 85 -0.26 30.22 -36.29
CA LEU A 85 0.24 29.56 -35.07
C LEU A 85 0.51 28.05 -35.22
N ALA A 86 0.44 27.48 -36.43
CA ALA A 86 0.69 26.05 -36.65
C ALA A 86 2.02 25.52 -36.08
N PRO A 87 3.15 26.27 -36.11
CA PRO A 87 4.40 25.80 -35.52
C PRO A 87 4.35 25.57 -34.00
N LEU A 88 3.31 26.09 -33.32
CA LEU A 88 3.09 25.90 -31.89
C LEU A 88 2.85 24.43 -31.56
N MET A 89 2.36 23.63 -32.52
CA MET A 89 2.19 22.19 -32.35
C MET A 89 3.52 21.44 -32.18
N PHE A 90 4.66 21.98 -32.66
CA PHE A 90 5.97 21.39 -32.41
C PHE A 90 6.41 21.48 -30.95
N SER A 91 5.81 22.39 -30.17
CA SER A 91 6.03 22.49 -28.72
C SER A 91 5.35 21.36 -27.94
N VAL A 92 4.33 20.70 -28.51
CA VAL A 92 3.52 19.68 -27.82
C VAL A 92 4.34 18.44 -27.45
N PRO A 93 5.11 17.81 -28.36
CA PRO A 93 6.01 16.71 -27.98
C PRO A 93 7.01 17.12 -26.91
N GLY A 94 7.54 18.36 -26.98
CA GLY A 94 8.49 18.87 -26.00
C GLY A 94 7.90 18.96 -24.58
N LEU A 95 6.68 19.49 -24.48
CA LEU A 95 5.94 19.56 -23.22
C LEU A 95 5.60 18.17 -22.67
N LEU A 96 5.18 17.23 -23.52
CA LEU A 96 4.91 15.85 -23.10
C LEU A 96 6.17 15.16 -22.56
N MET A 97 7.31 15.33 -23.22
CA MET A 97 8.59 14.77 -22.76
C MET A 97 9.00 15.34 -21.40
N MET A 98 8.87 16.65 -21.20
CA MET A 98 9.12 17.27 -19.89
C MET A 98 8.15 16.77 -18.82
N ALA A 99 6.87 16.60 -19.16
CA ALA A 99 5.86 16.07 -18.23
C ALA A 99 6.19 14.65 -17.76
N PHE A 100 6.60 13.77 -18.68
CA PHE A 100 7.02 12.40 -18.34
C PHE A 100 8.32 12.36 -17.55
N ALA A 101 9.23 13.29 -17.79
CA ALA A 101 10.49 13.39 -17.05
C ALA A 101 10.32 14.02 -15.65
N SER A 102 9.21 14.71 -15.39
CA SER A 102 8.88 15.30 -14.09
C SER A 102 8.15 14.30 -13.19
N PRO A 103 8.79 13.85 -12.08
CA PRO A 103 8.23 12.83 -11.22
C PRO A 103 7.07 13.37 -10.37
N ASN A 104 6.18 12.48 -9.92
CA ASN A 104 5.11 12.84 -8.98
C ASN A 104 5.72 13.15 -7.60
N PRO A 105 5.56 14.37 -7.04
CA PRO A 105 6.15 14.76 -5.76
C PRO A 105 5.69 13.89 -4.59
N PHE A 106 4.42 13.47 -4.61
CA PHE A 106 3.88 12.60 -3.57
C PHE A 106 4.52 11.22 -3.63
N LYS A 107 4.64 10.65 -4.83
CA LYS A 107 5.33 9.37 -5.03
C LYS A 107 6.80 9.45 -4.60
N GLU A 108 7.52 10.52 -4.94
CA GLU A 108 8.92 10.69 -4.51
C GLU A 108 9.07 10.81 -3.00
N MET A 109 8.17 11.56 -2.35
CA MET A 109 8.13 11.64 -0.90
C MET A 109 7.88 10.25 -0.31
N MET A 110 6.85 9.54 -0.79
CA MET A 110 6.52 8.19 -0.33
C MET A 110 7.66 7.19 -0.54
N ASN A 111 8.37 7.24 -1.68
CA ASN A 111 9.51 6.37 -1.94
C ASN A 111 10.68 6.57 -0.96
N ARG A 112 10.78 7.73 -0.30
CA ARG A 112 11.79 7.97 0.75
C ARG A 112 11.41 7.35 2.08
N PHE A 113 10.11 7.20 2.36
CA PHE A 113 9.60 6.59 3.59
C PHE A 113 9.35 5.09 3.44
N VAL A 114 8.89 4.67 2.26
CA VAL A 114 8.57 3.27 1.89
C VAL A 114 9.20 2.97 0.52
N PRO A 115 10.50 2.62 0.50
CA PRO A 115 11.21 2.25 -0.71
C PRO A 115 10.52 1.10 -1.50
N ASP A 116 10.66 1.08 -2.83
CA ASP A 116 10.05 0.06 -3.72
C ASP A 116 10.49 -1.38 -3.41
N ASN A 117 11.63 -1.56 -2.73
CA ASN A 117 12.15 -2.88 -2.32
C ASN A 117 11.64 -3.35 -0.95
N GLN A 118 10.81 -2.57 -0.26
CA GLN A 118 10.24 -2.90 1.06
C GLN A 118 8.72 -3.11 1.02
N GLU A 119 8.15 -3.34 -0.17
CA GLU A 119 6.71 -3.65 -0.31
C GLU A 119 6.34 -4.91 0.50
N GLY A 120 5.31 -4.78 1.35
CA GLY A 120 4.82 -5.90 2.17
C GLY A 120 5.61 -6.17 3.46
N VAL A 121 6.48 -5.25 3.89
CA VAL A 121 7.23 -5.33 5.16
C VAL A 121 6.98 -4.05 5.96
N TRP A 122 7.22 -4.10 7.27
CA TRP A 122 7.30 -2.91 8.11
C TRP A 122 8.56 -2.11 7.71
N ASN A 123 8.40 -0.82 7.40
CA ASN A 123 9.49 0.11 7.06
C ASN A 123 10.07 0.80 8.32
N ILE A 124 9.26 0.92 9.37
CA ILE A 124 9.67 1.38 10.69
C ILE A 124 9.47 0.21 11.64
N ASP A 125 10.48 -0.14 12.44
CA ASP A 125 10.34 -1.07 13.55
C ASP A 125 9.20 -0.59 14.45
N PRO A 126 8.05 -1.28 14.44
CA PRO A 126 6.93 -0.84 15.23
C PRO A 126 7.24 -0.97 16.73
N LYS A 127 6.76 0.00 17.51
CA LYS A 127 6.69 -0.09 18.98
C LYS A 127 5.25 -0.35 19.38
N PRO A 128 4.78 -1.61 19.27
CA PRO A 128 4.59 -2.61 20.36
C PRO A 128 5.35 -3.94 20.08
N PRO A 129 5.27 -4.98 20.96
CA PRO A 129 5.99 -6.24 20.79
C PRO A 129 5.80 -6.91 19.43
N MET A 130 6.95 -7.15 18.79
CA MET A 130 7.02 -7.67 17.42
C MET A 130 7.30 -9.16 17.34
N ASP A 131 7.99 -9.67 18.35
CA ASP A 131 8.30 -11.08 18.43
C ASP A 131 7.08 -11.84 18.93
N SER A 132 6.83 -13.00 18.32
CA SER A 132 5.82 -13.95 18.76
C SER A 132 5.87 -14.30 20.25
N SER A 133 7.05 -14.26 20.86
CA SER A 133 7.29 -14.50 22.28
C SER A 133 6.75 -13.40 23.19
N GLN A 134 6.61 -12.19 22.66
CA GLN A 134 6.15 -11.02 23.42
C GLN A 134 4.65 -10.76 23.22
N TRP A 135 3.97 -11.47 22.31
CA TRP A 135 2.53 -11.34 22.13
C TRP A 135 1.78 -11.86 23.36
N HIS A 136 0.92 -11.04 23.94
CA HIS A 136 0.10 -11.40 25.10
C HIS A 136 -1.10 -12.29 24.75
N LEU A 137 -0.86 -13.40 24.04
CA LEU A 137 -1.93 -14.27 23.52
C LEU A 137 -2.63 -15.11 24.60
N ASN A 138 -1.93 -15.41 25.69
CA ASN A 138 -2.30 -16.42 26.67
C ASN A 138 -2.06 -15.98 28.11
N ARG A 139 -2.46 -14.74 28.44
CA ARG A 139 -2.43 -14.28 29.83
C ARG A 139 -3.30 -15.21 30.69
N VAL A 140 -2.82 -15.60 31.85
CA VAL A 140 -3.59 -16.41 32.80
C VAL A 140 -4.43 -15.50 33.71
N GLU A 141 -5.57 -16.00 34.18
CA GLU A 141 -6.47 -15.35 35.12
C GLU A 141 -6.85 -16.37 36.20
N TRP A 142 -6.90 -15.92 37.45
CA TRP A 142 -7.26 -16.78 38.56
C TRP A 142 -8.75 -17.13 38.52
N ASN A 143 -9.08 -18.42 38.59
CA ASN A 143 -10.46 -18.86 38.62
C ASN A 143 -10.84 -19.41 40.00
N ASP A 144 -11.61 -18.63 40.75
CA ASP A 144 -12.06 -18.95 42.11
C ASP A 144 -12.82 -20.29 42.21
N LYS A 145 -13.48 -20.75 41.14
CA LYS A 145 -14.29 -21.98 41.16
C LYS A 145 -13.42 -23.22 41.10
N VAL A 146 -12.36 -23.19 40.30
CA VAL A 146 -11.44 -24.32 40.13
C VAL A 146 -10.19 -24.19 41.00
N LYS A 147 -9.95 -23.01 41.59
CA LYS A 147 -8.75 -22.67 42.36
C LYS A 147 -7.47 -22.91 41.56
N GLU A 148 -7.49 -22.50 40.29
CA GLU A 148 -6.38 -22.64 39.37
C GLU A 148 -6.29 -21.40 38.46
N TRP A 149 -5.07 -21.10 38.02
CA TRP A 149 -4.79 -20.12 36.98
C TRP A 149 -5.17 -20.68 35.61
N LEU A 150 -6.18 -20.11 34.96
CA LEU A 150 -6.66 -20.54 33.64
C LEU A 150 -6.28 -19.53 32.56
N PRO A 151 -6.04 -19.97 31.30
CA PRO A 151 -5.84 -19.05 30.20
C PRO A 151 -7.05 -18.16 29.95
N ASN A 152 -6.84 -16.85 29.89
CA ASN A 152 -7.85 -15.87 29.51
C ASN A 152 -7.98 -15.83 27.98
N PRO A 153 -9.14 -16.22 27.41
CA PRO A 153 -9.34 -16.22 25.97
C PRO A 153 -9.37 -14.81 25.35
N LEU A 154 -9.63 -13.79 26.16
CA LEU A 154 -9.68 -12.38 25.74
C LEU A 154 -8.31 -11.74 25.58
N ALA A 155 -7.27 -12.29 26.22
CA ALA A 155 -5.93 -11.69 26.27
C ALA A 155 -5.40 -11.31 24.87
N ARG A 156 -5.65 -12.15 23.87
CA ARG A 156 -5.23 -11.91 22.47
C ARG A 156 -5.89 -10.69 21.82
N TYR A 157 -7.01 -10.22 22.33
CA TYR A 157 -7.74 -9.04 21.82
C TYR A 157 -7.47 -7.78 22.66
N GLU A 158 -6.74 -7.91 23.77
CA GLU A 158 -6.38 -6.81 24.65
C GLU A 158 -5.17 -6.05 24.10
N GLN A 159 -4.94 -4.88 24.67
CA GLN A 159 -3.83 -4.00 24.32
C GLN A 159 -2.48 -4.67 24.63
N ASP A 160 -1.48 -4.41 23.78
CA ASP A 160 -0.15 -5.04 23.86
C ASP A 160 0.73 -4.57 25.03
N GLY A 161 0.36 -3.51 25.73
CA GLY A 161 1.22 -2.95 26.76
C GLY A 161 0.42 -2.37 27.92
N PRO A 162 0.98 -2.43 29.14
CA PRO A 162 2.27 -2.99 29.54
C PRO A 162 2.24 -4.52 29.74
N GLN A 163 3.43 -5.14 29.78
CA GLN A 163 3.59 -6.56 30.11
C GLN A 163 3.30 -6.77 31.59
N ILE A 164 2.35 -7.65 31.90
CA ILE A 164 2.02 -7.98 33.29
C ILE A 164 2.18 -9.49 33.48
N ALA A 165 2.96 -9.87 34.48
CA ALA A 165 3.16 -11.25 34.88
C ALA A 165 2.87 -11.41 36.37
N VAL A 166 2.40 -12.59 36.75
CA VAL A 166 2.19 -12.98 38.15
C VAL A 166 3.00 -14.25 38.36
N ASN A 167 4.00 -14.16 39.22
CA ASN A 167 4.92 -15.25 39.51
C ASN A 167 4.82 -15.64 40.98
N GLN A 168 5.01 -16.93 41.27
CA GLN A 168 5.11 -17.42 42.65
C GLN A 168 6.56 -17.39 43.10
N GLU A 169 6.85 -16.72 44.22
CA GLU A 169 8.16 -16.70 44.86
C GLU A 169 8.02 -17.17 46.32
N GLY A 170 8.32 -18.45 46.56
CA GLY A 170 8.12 -19.05 47.88
C GLY A 170 6.63 -19.18 48.21
N GLU A 171 6.21 -18.59 49.33
CA GLU A 171 4.81 -18.56 49.79
C GLU A 171 4.03 -17.33 49.26
N GLU A 172 4.71 -16.39 48.62
CA GLU A 172 4.14 -15.14 48.15
C GLU A 172 3.98 -15.12 46.62
N TRP A 173 3.06 -14.27 46.15
CA TRP A 173 2.77 -14.02 44.75
C TRP A 173 3.21 -12.61 44.37
N VAL A 174 4.10 -12.52 43.39
CA VAL A 174 4.69 -11.26 42.93
C VAL A 174 4.04 -10.82 41.62
N VAL A 175 3.53 -9.60 41.59
CA VAL A 175 2.99 -8.98 40.38
C VAL A 175 4.05 -8.09 39.76
N LEU A 176 4.50 -8.47 38.56
CA LEU A 176 5.48 -7.76 37.76
C LEU A 176 4.79 -6.94 36.67
N LEU A 177 5.22 -5.69 36.49
CA LEU A 177 4.82 -4.81 35.38
C LEU A 177 6.09 -4.41 34.63
N ASP A 178 6.20 -4.81 33.36
CA ASP A 178 7.40 -4.60 32.53
C ASP A 178 8.68 -5.04 33.25
N GLU A 179 8.65 -6.24 33.86
CA GLU A 179 9.73 -6.84 34.65
C GLU A 179 10.05 -6.14 35.99
N GLU A 180 9.35 -5.06 36.33
CA GLU A 180 9.46 -4.40 37.62
C GLU A 180 8.44 -4.96 38.63
N GLU A 181 8.91 -5.34 39.81
CA GLU A 181 8.05 -5.68 40.94
C GLU A 181 7.17 -4.50 41.34
N LYS A 182 5.85 -4.70 41.34
CA LYS A 182 4.89 -3.70 41.80
C LYS A 182 4.38 -3.97 43.20
N ASP A 183 4.00 -5.22 43.48
CA ASP A 183 3.48 -5.63 44.78
C ASP A 183 3.65 -7.15 44.98
N ARG A 184 3.62 -7.57 46.25
CA ARG A 184 3.59 -8.96 46.71
C ARG A 184 2.30 -9.26 47.46
N PHE A 185 1.79 -10.49 47.35
CA PHE A 185 0.53 -10.91 47.96
C PHE A 185 0.63 -12.32 48.52
N ASP A 186 -0.03 -12.58 49.64
CA ASP A 186 -0.09 -13.91 50.26
C ASP A 186 -1.12 -14.83 49.57
N SER A 187 -1.95 -14.28 48.68
CA SER A 187 -3.06 -14.99 48.03
C SER A 187 -3.10 -14.74 46.52
N GLU A 188 -3.31 -15.83 45.76
CA GLU A 188 -3.52 -15.83 44.31
C GLU A 188 -4.65 -14.88 43.87
N MET A 189 -5.72 -14.85 44.67
CA MET A 189 -6.88 -14.00 44.40
C MET A 189 -6.54 -12.51 44.48
N GLU A 190 -5.70 -12.11 45.44
CA GLU A 190 -5.29 -10.71 45.61
C GLU A 190 -4.33 -10.29 44.49
N ALA A 191 -3.39 -11.17 44.14
CA ALA A 191 -2.50 -10.97 43.00
C ALA A 191 -3.29 -10.83 41.68
N SER A 192 -4.30 -11.67 41.44
CA SER A 192 -5.15 -11.58 40.26
C SER A 192 -5.96 -10.27 40.21
N LYS A 193 -6.57 -9.87 41.33
CA LYS A 193 -7.28 -8.58 41.43
C LYS A 193 -6.36 -7.39 41.16
N LYS A 194 -5.11 -7.45 41.63
CA LYS A 194 -4.12 -6.41 41.34
C LYS A 194 -3.76 -6.38 39.85
N MET A 195 -3.52 -7.54 39.25
CA MET A 195 -3.27 -7.67 37.81
C MET A 195 -4.43 -7.08 36.99
N GLU A 196 -5.68 -7.43 37.30
CA GLU A 196 -6.87 -6.86 36.63
C GLU A 196 -6.94 -5.33 36.79
N LYS A 197 -6.60 -4.81 37.97
CA LYS A 197 -6.58 -3.36 38.21
C LYS A 197 -5.50 -2.67 37.37
N LEU A 198 -4.33 -3.30 37.21
CA LEU A 198 -3.26 -2.80 36.35
C LEU A 198 -3.67 -2.84 34.87
N LEU A 199 -4.32 -3.91 34.43
CA LEU A 199 -4.92 -4.04 33.10
C LEU A 199 -5.96 -2.95 32.81
N LYS A 200 -6.89 -2.72 33.74
CA LYS A 200 -7.90 -1.65 33.61
C LYS A 200 -7.25 -0.26 33.58
N LYS A 201 -6.08 -0.08 34.21
CA LYS A 201 -5.32 1.16 34.16
C LYS A 201 -4.61 1.31 32.81
N SER A 202 -4.02 0.24 32.27
CA SER A 202 -3.36 0.27 30.98
C SER A 202 -4.31 0.46 29.80
N ASP A 203 -5.54 -0.04 29.92
CA ASP A 203 -6.60 0.21 28.94
C ASP A 203 -6.97 1.70 28.81
N LYS A 204 -6.54 2.55 29.75
CA LYS A 204 -6.74 4.01 29.68
C LYS A 204 -5.59 4.76 29.01
N LEU A 205 -4.51 4.06 28.61
CA LEU A 205 -3.41 4.67 27.86
C LEU A 205 -3.93 5.19 26.51
N ASP A 206 -3.27 6.23 25.99
CA ASP A 206 -3.64 6.82 24.71
C ASP A 206 -3.44 5.80 23.58
N ALA A 207 -4.54 5.36 22.99
CA ALA A 207 -4.54 4.42 21.89
C ALA A 207 -3.73 4.93 20.68
N GLN A 208 -3.63 6.25 20.49
CA GLN A 208 -2.86 6.85 19.38
C GLN A 208 -1.35 6.75 19.56
N GLU A 209 -0.88 6.48 20.78
CA GLU A 209 0.53 6.23 21.09
C GLU A 209 0.86 4.74 21.14
N MET A 210 -0.17 3.89 21.31
CA MET A 210 -0.04 2.43 21.42
C MET A 210 -0.15 1.69 20.09
N ILE A 211 -0.74 2.31 19.07
CA ILE A 211 -0.80 1.72 17.73
C ILE A 211 0.60 1.60 17.11
N PHE A 212 0.73 0.74 16.11
CA PHE A 212 1.96 0.65 15.32
C PHE A 212 2.40 2.00 14.72
N ALA A 213 3.71 2.21 14.60
CA ALA A 213 4.30 3.45 14.06
C ALA A 213 3.78 3.79 12.64
N GLU A 214 3.53 2.76 11.83
CA GLU A 214 2.97 2.89 10.48
C GLU A 214 1.43 2.94 10.45
N HIS A 215 0.80 2.99 11.62
CA HIS A 215 -0.63 3.20 11.70
C HIS A 215 -0.95 4.68 11.40
N PRO A 216 -1.92 4.97 10.52
CA PRO A 216 -2.24 6.33 10.06
C PRO A 216 -2.61 7.33 11.13
N ARG A 217 -3.18 6.82 12.22
CA ARG A 217 -3.62 7.60 13.37
C ARG A 217 -2.53 7.77 14.43
N HIS A 218 -1.30 7.32 14.18
CA HIS A 218 -0.21 7.41 15.13
C HIS A 218 0.24 8.87 15.29
N ASN A 219 0.31 9.36 16.54
CA ASN A 219 0.60 10.77 16.83
C ASN A 219 1.91 11.28 16.20
N ARG A 220 3.00 10.50 16.29
CA ARG A 220 4.31 10.84 15.71
C ARG A 220 4.33 11.00 14.19
N PHE A 221 3.51 10.25 13.46
CA PHE A 221 3.56 10.18 12.00
C PHE A 221 2.32 10.79 11.33
N ARG A 222 1.41 11.40 12.11
CA ARG A 222 0.17 12.02 11.63
C ARG A 222 0.37 13.00 10.47
N ALA A 223 1.49 13.74 10.45
CA ALA A 223 1.84 14.67 9.37
C ALA A 223 2.11 13.98 8.03
N LEU A 224 2.62 12.73 8.04
CA LEU A 224 2.89 11.94 6.85
C LEU A 224 1.58 11.39 6.24
N PHE A 225 0.63 10.98 7.09
CA PHE A 225 -0.67 10.47 6.65
C PHE A 225 -1.64 11.57 6.21
N ASN A 226 -1.55 12.75 6.84
CA ASN A 226 -2.26 13.95 6.40
C ASN A 226 -1.60 14.61 5.19
N ALA A 227 -0.46 14.10 4.69
CA ALA A 227 0.14 14.61 3.47
C ALA A 227 -0.81 14.33 2.31
N THR A 228 -1.43 15.39 1.80
CA THR A 228 -2.21 15.33 0.58
C THR A 228 -1.28 15.53 -0.62
N PRO A 229 -1.44 14.80 -1.73
CA PRO A 229 -0.73 15.14 -2.95
C PRO A 229 -1.02 16.61 -3.31
N PRO A 230 0.00 17.40 -3.71
CA PRO A 230 -0.20 18.77 -4.19
C PRO A 230 -1.26 18.79 -5.28
N GLN A 231 -2.21 19.73 -5.20
CA GLN A 231 -3.27 19.85 -6.22
C GLN A 231 -2.66 20.00 -7.62
N PHE A 232 -1.63 20.84 -7.74
CA PHE A 232 -0.92 21.08 -8.99
C PHE A 232 0.55 20.64 -8.90
N THR A 233 1.00 19.93 -9.94
CA THR A 233 2.38 19.45 -10.11
C THR A 233 2.99 20.05 -11.38
N SER A 234 4.32 20.01 -11.51
CA SER A 234 4.99 20.38 -12.76
C SER A 234 4.48 19.56 -13.95
N SER A 235 4.28 18.26 -13.78
CA SER A 235 3.72 17.38 -14.82
C SER A 235 2.34 17.84 -15.29
N PHE A 236 1.45 18.21 -14.36
CA PHE A 236 0.13 18.75 -14.68
C PHE A 236 0.21 20.03 -15.53
N PHE A 237 1.09 20.97 -15.17
CA PHE A 237 1.28 22.20 -15.96
C PHE A 237 1.79 21.93 -17.37
N TYR A 238 2.79 21.05 -17.51
CA TYR A 238 3.27 20.67 -18.84
C TYR A 238 2.18 20.04 -19.70
N TYR A 239 1.33 19.19 -19.12
CA TYR A 239 0.18 18.64 -19.84
C TYR A 239 -0.86 19.69 -20.23
N ILE A 240 -1.18 20.65 -19.34
CA ILE A 240 -2.09 21.76 -19.70
C ILE A 240 -1.51 22.56 -20.86
N PHE A 241 -0.24 22.98 -20.76
CA PHE A 241 0.38 23.74 -21.83
C PHE A 241 0.41 22.95 -23.13
N ALA A 242 0.61 21.63 -23.08
CA ALA A 242 0.57 20.78 -24.27
C ALA A 242 -0.81 20.82 -24.94
N VAL A 243 -1.90 20.72 -24.16
CA VAL A 243 -3.26 20.83 -24.69
C VAL A 243 -3.54 22.23 -25.23
N LEU A 244 -3.16 23.28 -24.50
CA LEU A 244 -3.37 24.67 -24.94
C LEU A 244 -2.61 24.97 -26.24
N PHE A 245 -1.38 24.48 -26.37
CA PHE A 245 -0.55 24.71 -27.56
C PHE A 245 -1.02 23.88 -28.75
N LEU A 246 -1.48 22.66 -28.51
CA LEU A 246 -2.11 21.83 -29.53
C LEU A 246 -3.34 22.54 -30.09
N LEU A 247 -4.26 22.99 -29.23
CA LEU A 247 -5.50 23.62 -29.65
C LEU A 247 -5.29 25.03 -30.22
N GLY A 248 -4.35 25.80 -29.66
CA GLY A 248 -3.96 27.09 -30.23
C GLY A 248 -3.34 26.95 -31.62
N GLY A 249 -2.51 25.91 -31.83
CA GLY A 249 -1.96 25.57 -33.15
C GLY A 249 -3.05 25.15 -34.14
N LEU A 250 -3.99 24.30 -33.72
CA LEU A 250 -5.13 23.88 -34.53
C LEU A 250 -6.07 25.04 -34.89
N PHE A 251 -6.31 25.96 -33.95
CA PHE A 251 -7.13 27.15 -34.20
C PHE A 251 -6.46 28.07 -35.23
N GLY A 252 -5.14 28.20 -35.16
CA GLY A 252 -4.34 28.99 -36.10
C GLY A 252 -4.22 28.40 -37.51
N LEU A 253 -4.60 27.13 -37.72
CA LEU A 253 -4.60 26.51 -39.05
C LEU A 253 -5.82 26.99 -39.86
N GLN A 254 -5.56 27.53 -41.05
CA GLN A 254 -6.58 27.87 -42.04
C GLN A 254 -6.86 26.69 -42.98
N VAL A 255 -7.50 25.65 -42.44
CA VAL A 255 -7.99 24.47 -43.20
C VAL A 255 -9.52 24.46 -43.28
N GLU A 256 -10.07 23.72 -44.23
CA GLU A 256 -11.51 23.57 -44.41
C GLU A 256 -12.19 23.01 -43.15
N ILE A 257 -13.47 23.32 -42.96
CA ILE A 257 -14.25 22.89 -41.80
C ILE A 257 -14.28 21.36 -41.70
N SER A 258 -14.42 20.67 -42.84
CA SER A 258 -14.36 19.20 -42.96
C SER A 258 -13.06 18.64 -42.36
N ASP A 259 -11.92 19.23 -42.72
CA ASP A 259 -10.60 18.80 -42.26
C ASP A 259 -10.38 19.12 -40.78
N LYS A 260 -10.85 20.29 -40.31
CA LYS A 260 -10.82 20.62 -38.86
C LYS A 260 -11.62 19.61 -38.06
N LEU A 261 -12.81 19.26 -38.54
CA LEU A 261 -13.69 18.29 -37.87
C LEU A 261 -13.04 16.90 -37.81
N GLN A 262 -12.39 16.47 -38.90
CA GLN A 262 -11.65 15.21 -38.95
C GLN A 262 -10.45 15.17 -37.98
N MET A 263 -9.87 16.31 -37.62
CA MET A 263 -8.80 16.39 -36.61
C MET A 263 -9.32 16.47 -35.17
N LEU A 264 -10.44 17.18 -34.93
CA LEU A 264 -11.00 17.38 -33.59
C LEU A 264 -11.70 16.13 -33.04
N ILE A 265 -12.40 15.36 -33.88
CA ILE A 265 -13.12 14.15 -33.45
C ILE A 265 -12.14 13.11 -32.82
N PRO A 266 -11.01 12.75 -33.46
CA PRO A 266 -10.02 11.86 -32.85
C PRO A 266 -9.46 12.38 -31.52
N LEU A 267 -9.26 13.69 -31.37
CA LEU A 267 -8.78 14.28 -30.12
C LEU A 267 -9.80 14.17 -28.98
N LEU A 268 -11.09 14.36 -29.30
CA LEU A 268 -12.18 14.15 -28.35
C LEU A 268 -12.26 12.69 -27.90
N ILE A 269 -12.15 11.75 -28.84
CA ILE A 269 -12.12 10.31 -28.55
C ILE A 269 -10.90 9.98 -27.68
N LEU A 270 -9.71 10.49 -28.04
CA LEU A 270 -8.48 10.29 -27.28
C LEU A 270 -8.62 10.81 -25.85
N GLY A 271 -9.13 12.03 -25.67
CA GLY A 271 -9.39 12.61 -24.35
C GLY A 271 -10.34 11.75 -23.52
N THR A 272 -11.41 11.24 -24.13
CA THR A 272 -12.39 10.37 -23.48
C THR A 272 -11.77 9.03 -23.07
N VAL A 273 -11.01 8.39 -23.96
CA VAL A 273 -10.31 7.13 -23.66
C VAL A 273 -9.30 7.33 -22.52
N LEU A 274 -8.51 8.40 -22.55
CA LEU A 274 -7.54 8.71 -21.50
C LEU A 274 -8.24 8.97 -20.16
N LEU A 275 -9.38 9.66 -20.16
CA LEU A 275 -10.17 9.89 -18.95
C LEU A 275 -10.68 8.57 -18.35
N ILE A 276 -11.19 7.68 -19.20
CA ILE A 276 -11.68 6.35 -18.79
C ILE A 276 -10.52 5.51 -18.21
N LEU A 277 -9.38 5.45 -18.90
CA LEU A 277 -8.20 4.73 -18.42
C LEU A 277 -7.71 5.29 -17.09
N SER A 278 -7.65 6.62 -16.96
CA SER A 278 -7.25 7.29 -15.71
C SER A 278 -8.21 6.97 -14.57
N TYR A 279 -9.52 6.91 -14.84
CA TYR A 279 -10.53 6.57 -13.84
C TYR A 279 -10.34 5.16 -13.31
N PHE A 280 -10.22 4.16 -14.19
CA PHE A 280 -10.05 2.78 -13.74
C PHE A 280 -8.71 2.55 -13.03
N ASN A 281 -7.64 3.21 -13.45
CA ASN A 281 -6.34 3.10 -12.79
C ASN A 281 -6.34 3.75 -11.38
N ASN A 282 -7.11 4.81 -11.17
CA ASN A 282 -7.12 5.55 -9.91
C ASN A 282 -8.27 5.19 -8.97
N LYS A 283 -9.30 4.46 -9.43
CA LYS A 283 -10.48 4.10 -8.63
C LYS A 283 -10.10 3.50 -7.27
N LYS A 284 -9.22 2.49 -7.27
CA LYS A 284 -8.76 1.78 -6.05
C LYS A 284 -8.03 2.68 -5.05
N VAL A 285 -7.38 3.74 -5.53
CA VAL A 285 -6.62 4.70 -4.71
C VAL A 285 -7.57 5.75 -4.12
N MET A 286 -8.58 6.18 -4.88
CA MET A 286 -9.62 7.09 -4.39
C MET A 286 -10.47 6.44 -3.29
N GLU A 287 -10.82 5.16 -3.43
CA GLU A 287 -11.56 4.43 -2.39
C GLU A 287 -10.78 4.36 -1.06
N ALA A 288 -9.45 4.23 -1.14
CA ALA A 288 -8.54 4.32 0.01
C ALA A 288 -8.40 5.73 0.59
N TRP A 289 -8.67 6.75 -0.20
CA TRP A 289 -8.60 8.13 0.26
C TRP A 289 -9.83 8.53 1.08
N ASP A 290 -11.00 8.02 0.69
CA ASP A 290 -12.29 8.39 1.28
C ASP A 290 -12.64 7.58 2.55
N THR A 291 -11.81 6.61 2.92
CA THR A 291 -12.00 5.79 4.12
C THR A 291 -10.91 6.13 5.13
N VAL A 292 -11.29 6.35 6.38
CA VAL A 292 -10.33 6.62 7.46
C VAL A 292 -9.96 5.29 8.10
N THR A 293 -8.67 5.03 8.25
CA THR A 293 -8.18 3.85 8.96
C THR A 293 -8.56 3.89 10.44
N SER A 294 -9.29 2.87 10.87
CA SER A 294 -9.84 2.73 12.22
C SER A 294 -8.83 2.10 13.16
N ILE A 295 -8.78 2.60 14.40
CA ILE A 295 -8.06 1.94 15.50
C ILE A 295 -8.92 0.76 15.95
N VAL A 296 -8.34 -0.43 16.04
CA VAL A 296 -9.07 -1.69 16.30
C VAL A 296 -9.89 -1.61 17.57
N LYS A 297 -9.35 -1.07 18.65
CA LYS A 297 -10.05 -0.90 19.94
C LYS A 297 -11.35 -0.09 19.85
N PHE A 298 -11.47 0.80 18.87
CA PHE A 298 -12.61 1.69 18.67
C PHE A 298 -13.31 1.45 17.33
N VAL A 299 -13.14 0.25 16.75
CA VAL A 299 -13.79 -0.08 15.48
C VAL A 299 -15.28 -0.33 15.68
N ASP A 300 -16.08 0.25 14.79
CA ASP A 300 -17.53 0.06 14.76
C ASP A 300 -17.94 -0.87 13.61
N ALA A 301 -19.15 -1.41 13.68
CA ALA A 301 -19.73 -2.19 12.58
C ALA A 301 -19.91 -1.32 11.31
N GLY A 302 -19.64 -1.90 10.14
CA GLY A 302 -19.68 -1.21 8.85
C GLY A 302 -18.37 -1.34 8.05
N HIS A 303 -18.25 -0.62 6.94
CA HIS A 303 -17.04 -0.67 6.11
C HIS A 303 -15.92 0.15 6.73
N ASN A 304 -14.86 -0.53 7.14
CA ASN A 304 -13.69 0.05 7.79
C ASN A 304 -12.41 -0.32 7.05
N GLU A 305 -11.40 0.52 7.25
CA GLU A 305 -10.01 0.27 6.87
C GLU A 305 -9.21 -0.03 8.13
N LEU A 306 -8.45 -1.11 8.09
CA LEU A 306 -7.73 -1.66 9.24
C LEU A 306 -6.28 -1.93 8.84
N VAL A 307 -5.35 -1.58 9.73
CA VAL A 307 -3.93 -1.86 9.55
C VAL A 307 -3.40 -2.50 10.82
N GLY A 308 -2.69 -3.61 10.67
CA GLY A 308 -2.15 -4.31 11.83
C GLY A 308 -1.18 -5.41 11.47
N GLN A 309 -0.75 -6.12 12.49
CA GLN A 309 0.11 -7.28 12.42
C GLN A 309 -0.75 -8.55 12.43
N VAL A 310 -0.36 -9.52 11.61
CA VAL A 310 -0.98 -10.85 11.62
C VAL A 310 -0.54 -11.63 12.84
N ARG A 311 -1.53 -12.09 13.61
CA ARG A 311 -1.36 -12.90 14.82
C ARG A 311 -2.25 -14.14 14.80
N PRO A 312 -1.90 -15.18 15.57
CA PRO A 312 -2.70 -16.40 15.65
C PRO A 312 -4.03 -16.19 16.41
N ILE A 313 -5.10 -16.82 15.92
CA ILE A 313 -6.42 -16.80 16.59
C ILE A 313 -6.43 -17.69 17.83
N ASN A 314 -5.64 -18.77 17.82
CA ASN A 314 -5.53 -19.76 18.88
C ASN A 314 -4.10 -20.31 18.91
N ASN A 315 -3.78 -21.16 19.89
CA ASN A 315 -2.44 -21.77 20.00
C ASN A 315 -2.21 -22.92 19.02
N SER A 316 -3.20 -23.25 18.18
CA SER A 316 -3.03 -24.28 17.17
C SER A 316 -2.21 -23.71 16.01
N PRO A 317 -1.06 -24.32 15.66
CA PRO A 317 -0.27 -23.83 14.55
C PRO A 317 -1.04 -23.99 13.23
N PRO A 318 -0.90 -23.04 12.28
CA PRO A 318 -1.41 -23.21 10.92
C PRO A 318 -0.83 -24.45 10.25
N GLU A 319 -1.52 -24.92 9.21
CA GLU A 319 -1.04 -26.03 8.39
C GLU A 319 0.35 -25.71 7.80
N ILE A 320 1.23 -26.71 7.83
CA ILE A 320 2.58 -26.59 7.26
C ILE A 320 2.47 -26.69 5.74
N LEU A 321 2.92 -25.65 5.04
CA LEU A 321 2.96 -25.66 3.59
C LEU A 321 4.18 -26.45 3.09
N HIS A 322 3.93 -27.48 2.29
CA HIS A 322 4.93 -28.13 1.44
C HIS A 322 4.71 -27.70 -0.02
N VAL A 323 5.54 -26.78 -0.52
CA VAL A 323 5.42 -26.29 -1.91
C VAL A 323 5.54 -27.47 -2.87
N ASP A 324 4.58 -27.62 -3.79
CA ASP A 324 4.56 -28.71 -4.78
C ASP A 324 4.68 -30.13 -4.17
N GLY A 325 4.25 -30.31 -2.92
CA GLY A 325 4.37 -31.56 -2.16
C GLY A 325 5.79 -31.91 -1.70
N CYS A 326 6.77 -31.03 -1.96
CA CYS A 326 8.16 -31.25 -1.58
C CYS A 326 8.35 -31.19 -0.06
N LYS A 327 8.91 -32.25 0.52
CA LYS A 327 9.12 -32.39 1.98
C LYS A 327 10.52 -31.95 2.44
N ASP A 328 11.32 -31.37 1.55
CA ASP A 328 12.63 -30.85 1.92
C ASP A 328 12.48 -29.58 2.78
N LYS A 329 13.45 -29.33 3.67
CA LYS A 329 13.42 -28.19 4.58
C LYS A 329 13.30 -26.85 3.86
N SER A 330 13.96 -26.69 2.70
CA SER A 330 13.91 -25.47 1.88
C SER A 330 12.61 -25.29 1.08
N TRP A 331 11.71 -26.27 1.13
CA TRP A 331 10.41 -26.27 0.45
C TRP A 331 9.23 -26.28 1.43
N THR A 332 9.55 -26.23 2.74
CA THR A 332 8.57 -26.35 3.82
C THR A 332 8.50 -25.04 4.59
N PHE A 333 7.30 -24.47 4.67
CA PHE A 333 7.05 -23.17 5.30
C PHE A 333 6.01 -23.32 6.40
N ARG A 334 6.20 -22.59 7.50
CA ARG A 334 5.32 -22.61 8.68
C ARG A 334 4.78 -21.21 8.93
N ASN A 335 3.75 -21.11 9.77
CA ASN A 335 3.16 -19.85 10.22
C ASN A 335 2.61 -18.98 9.08
N LEU A 336 2.19 -19.60 7.98
CA LEU A 336 1.56 -18.90 6.86
C LEU A 336 0.04 -18.90 7.05
N VAL A 337 -0.58 -17.72 7.08
CA VAL A 337 -2.03 -17.58 7.18
C VAL A 337 -2.68 -17.50 5.81
N ALA A 338 -1.97 -16.97 4.81
CA ALA A 338 -2.43 -16.97 3.44
C ALA A 338 -1.22 -17.15 2.53
N TRP A 339 -1.34 -18.01 1.52
CA TRP A 339 -0.24 -18.28 0.61
C TRP A 339 -0.74 -18.68 -0.77
N SER A 340 0.12 -18.46 -1.76
CA SER A 340 -0.05 -18.92 -3.13
C SER A 340 1.31 -19.27 -3.69
N TRP A 341 1.43 -20.49 -4.21
CA TRP A 341 2.62 -20.91 -4.94
C TRP A 341 2.28 -21.29 -6.36
N SER A 342 3.22 -21.07 -7.26
CA SER A 342 3.08 -21.41 -8.68
C SER A 342 4.36 -22.05 -9.21
N TYR A 343 4.18 -22.98 -10.14
CA TYR A 343 5.24 -23.61 -10.90
C TYR A 343 5.11 -23.20 -12.38
N HIS A 344 6.12 -22.48 -12.86
CA HIS A 344 6.28 -22.12 -14.25
C HIS A 344 7.44 -22.88 -14.90
N ALA A 345 7.27 -23.22 -16.17
CA ALA A 345 8.31 -23.89 -16.93
C ALA A 345 8.49 -23.23 -18.28
N THR A 346 9.75 -23.04 -18.67
CA THR A 346 10.15 -22.40 -19.93
C THR A 346 10.65 -23.44 -20.91
N GLU A 347 10.00 -23.54 -22.06
CA GLU A 347 10.36 -24.41 -23.17
C GLU A 347 10.95 -23.59 -24.33
N LYS A 348 11.91 -24.17 -25.04
CA LYS A 348 12.40 -23.64 -26.32
C LYS A 348 12.35 -24.71 -27.39
N TRP A 349 11.75 -24.37 -28.52
CA TRP A 349 11.62 -25.23 -29.68
C TRP A 349 11.83 -24.44 -30.96
N THR A 350 12.04 -25.18 -32.05
CA THR A 350 12.12 -24.63 -33.39
C THR A 350 10.80 -24.87 -34.09
N GLU A 351 10.18 -23.80 -34.57
CA GLU A 351 8.94 -23.86 -35.34
C GLU A 351 9.22 -23.51 -36.80
N THR A 352 8.70 -24.34 -37.71
CA THR A 352 8.70 -24.06 -39.15
C THR A 352 7.46 -23.25 -39.49
N TYR A 353 7.64 -22.11 -40.15
CA TYR A 353 6.56 -21.26 -40.65
C TYR A 353 6.77 -20.94 -42.12
N THR A 354 5.69 -20.65 -42.82
CA THR A 354 5.74 -20.24 -44.23
C THR A 354 5.77 -18.72 -44.30
N ASP A 355 6.76 -18.16 -45.01
CA ASP A 355 6.83 -16.72 -45.23
C ASP A 355 5.78 -16.24 -46.24
N SER A 356 5.60 -14.93 -46.38
CA SER A 356 4.65 -14.33 -47.33
C SER A 356 4.97 -14.64 -48.80
N LYS A 357 6.11 -15.27 -49.08
CA LYS A 357 6.56 -15.70 -50.41
C LYS A 357 6.48 -17.23 -50.58
N GLY A 358 5.78 -17.92 -49.68
CA GLY A 358 5.54 -19.37 -49.77
C GLY A 358 6.73 -20.25 -49.37
N ARG A 359 7.82 -19.69 -48.82
CA ARG A 359 9.01 -20.47 -48.43
C ARG A 359 8.95 -20.88 -46.96
N SER A 360 9.28 -22.13 -46.68
CA SER A 360 9.45 -22.62 -45.31
C SER A 360 10.69 -22.01 -44.67
N ARG A 361 10.52 -21.39 -43.51
CA ARG A 361 11.57 -20.82 -42.66
C ARG A 361 11.43 -21.38 -41.26
N THR A 362 12.53 -21.46 -40.54
CA THR A 362 12.54 -21.87 -39.14
C THR A 362 12.79 -20.67 -38.25
N ARG A 363 12.09 -20.59 -37.12
CA ARG A 363 12.38 -19.64 -36.06
C ARG A 363 12.46 -20.36 -34.72
N THR A 364 13.31 -19.83 -33.86
CA THR A 364 13.39 -20.27 -32.46
C THR A 364 12.30 -19.57 -31.67
N ARG A 365 11.45 -20.33 -30.97
CA ARG A 365 10.45 -19.82 -30.03
C ARG A 365 10.84 -20.21 -28.61
N THR A 366 10.52 -19.33 -27.68
CA THR A 366 10.65 -19.57 -26.24
C THR A 366 9.35 -19.17 -25.59
N GLU A 367 8.80 -20.03 -24.74
CA GLU A 367 7.54 -19.80 -24.05
C GLU A 367 7.70 -20.18 -22.58
N THR A 368 7.20 -19.33 -21.69
CA THR A 368 7.06 -19.66 -20.27
C THR A 368 5.59 -19.91 -19.98
N ARG A 369 5.27 -21.09 -19.45
CA ARG A 369 3.90 -21.49 -19.14
C ARG A 369 3.71 -21.80 -17.67
N TYR A 370 2.53 -21.49 -17.15
CA TYR A 370 2.06 -22.04 -15.88
C TYR A 370 1.82 -23.54 -16.02
N VAL A 371 2.26 -24.32 -15.03
CA VAL A 371 2.13 -25.78 -15.01
C VAL A 371 1.12 -26.20 -13.96
N ARG A 372 1.28 -25.70 -12.73
CA ARG A 372 0.43 -25.98 -11.56
C ARG A 372 0.77 -25.02 -10.43
N GLY A 373 -0.04 -25.04 -9.39
CA GLY A 373 0.04 -24.14 -8.26
C GLY A 373 -1.01 -24.50 -7.22
N GLY A 374 -0.98 -23.81 -6.09
CA GLY A 374 -1.97 -23.95 -5.04
C GLY A 374 -2.05 -22.67 -4.23
N SER A 375 -3.19 -22.46 -3.58
CA SER A 375 -3.41 -21.34 -2.68
C SER A 375 -4.23 -21.77 -1.47
N HIS A 376 -4.09 -21.02 -0.39
CA HIS A 376 -4.86 -21.19 0.83
C HIS A 376 -4.97 -19.86 1.56
N ALA A 377 -6.08 -19.65 2.25
CA ALA A 377 -6.29 -18.52 3.15
C ALA A 377 -7.04 -19.00 4.39
N SER A 378 -6.41 -18.87 5.54
CA SER A 378 -6.97 -19.14 6.85
C SER A 378 -7.28 -17.85 7.58
N ASP A 379 -8.28 -17.87 8.42
CA ASP A 379 -8.60 -16.76 9.30
C ASP A 379 -7.41 -16.46 10.22
N TYR A 380 -7.23 -15.19 10.59
CA TYR A 380 -6.19 -14.78 11.52
C TYR A 380 -6.67 -13.59 12.38
N LEU A 381 -5.89 -13.24 13.41
CA LEU A 381 -6.14 -12.05 14.20
C LEU A 381 -5.30 -10.89 13.66
N LEU A 382 -5.94 -9.80 13.25
CA LEU A 382 -5.25 -8.53 12.97
C LEU A 382 -5.17 -7.75 14.27
N HIS A 383 -3.96 -7.46 14.73
CA HIS A 383 -3.72 -6.66 15.92
C HIS A 383 -3.11 -5.33 15.51
N ASP A 384 -3.48 -4.18 16.09
CA ASP A 384 -2.86 -2.88 15.76
C ASP A 384 -1.97 -2.30 16.87
N GLY A 385 -1.89 -2.99 18.01
CA GLY A 385 -1.23 -2.56 19.25
C GLY A 385 -2.24 -2.21 20.35
N THR A 386 -3.41 -1.67 19.97
CA THR A 386 -4.49 -1.30 20.88
C THR A 386 -5.47 -2.44 21.14
N GLY A 387 -5.59 -3.35 20.18
CA GLY A 387 -6.37 -4.57 20.31
C GLY A 387 -6.34 -5.43 19.06
N GLY A 388 -6.99 -6.58 19.14
CA GLY A 388 -7.10 -7.56 18.06
C GLY A 388 -8.50 -7.63 17.47
N ILE A 389 -8.63 -7.85 16.16
CA ILE A 389 -9.89 -8.17 15.49
C ILE A 389 -9.70 -9.40 14.59
N LEU A 390 -10.71 -10.27 14.56
CA LEU A 390 -10.68 -11.44 13.69
C LEU A 390 -10.90 -11.05 12.24
N VAL A 391 -10.03 -11.52 11.36
CA VAL A 391 -10.17 -11.37 9.91
C VAL A 391 -10.52 -12.72 9.31
N LYS A 392 -11.67 -12.80 8.66
CA LYS A 392 -12.12 -13.98 7.91
C LYS A 392 -11.50 -13.97 6.52
N ALA A 393 -10.20 -14.26 6.42
CA ALA A 393 -9.42 -14.12 5.18
C ALA A 393 -10.04 -14.89 4.00
N SER A 394 -10.65 -16.05 4.27
CA SER A 394 -11.35 -16.88 3.28
C SER A 394 -12.53 -16.20 2.58
N THR A 395 -13.08 -15.13 3.15
CA THR A 395 -14.21 -14.39 2.57
C THR A 395 -13.79 -13.31 1.57
N PHE A 396 -12.49 -13.01 1.44
CA PHE A 396 -11.98 -11.97 0.56
C PHE A 396 -11.73 -12.50 -0.85
N ASN A 397 -12.24 -11.77 -1.85
CA ASN A 397 -11.96 -12.07 -3.26
C ASN A 397 -10.67 -11.41 -3.77
N ASP A 398 -10.33 -10.21 -3.28
CA ASP A 398 -9.10 -9.48 -3.64
C ASP A 398 -8.06 -9.64 -2.53
N ILE A 399 -7.19 -10.65 -2.65
CA ILE A 399 -6.08 -10.92 -1.72
C ILE A 399 -4.76 -10.72 -2.44
N ASN A 400 -4.00 -9.70 -2.02
CA ASN A 400 -2.63 -9.45 -2.46
C ASN A 400 -1.65 -9.94 -1.39
N LEU A 401 -0.93 -11.02 -1.71
CA LEU A 401 0.05 -11.65 -0.82
C LEU A 401 1.42 -10.96 -0.81
N GLY A 402 1.56 -9.83 -1.50
CA GLY A 402 2.81 -9.07 -1.61
C GLY A 402 3.84 -9.73 -2.54
N PRO A 403 5.11 -9.30 -2.45
CA PRO A 403 6.17 -9.81 -3.32
C PRO A 403 6.50 -11.28 -3.05
N GLU A 404 7.27 -11.86 -3.97
CA GLU A 404 7.76 -13.24 -3.85
C GLU A 404 8.67 -13.37 -2.62
N ILE A 405 8.27 -14.20 -1.66
CA ILE A 405 9.07 -14.46 -0.44
C ILE A 405 10.08 -15.58 -0.64
N TRP A 406 9.85 -16.43 -1.64
CA TRP A 406 10.73 -17.53 -1.99
C TRP A 406 10.57 -17.93 -3.45
N SER A 407 11.69 -18.28 -4.08
CA SER A 407 11.68 -19.01 -5.33
C SER A 407 12.79 -20.04 -5.41
N SER A 408 12.55 -21.07 -6.22
CA SER A 408 13.57 -22.05 -6.58
C SER A 408 13.56 -22.31 -8.08
N GLY A 409 14.75 -22.47 -8.65
CA GLY A 409 14.94 -22.94 -10.03
C GLY A 409 15.05 -24.45 -10.17
N THR A 410 15.22 -25.17 -9.05
CA THR A 410 15.54 -26.60 -9.01
C THR A 410 14.58 -27.32 -8.09
N ARG A 411 13.96 -28.39 -8.57
CA ARG A 411 13.00 -29.20 -7.79
C ARG A 411 13.67 -29.80 -6.55
N GLY A 412 12.92 -29.88 -5.46
CA GLY A 412 13.31 -30.67 -4.30
C GLY A 412 13.56 -32.15 -4.63
N LYS A 413 14.22 -32.83 -3.71
CA LYS A 413 14.61 -34.23 -3.78
C LYS A 413 13.48 -35.17 -3.32
N LYS A 414 12.66 -34.76 -2.34
CA LYS A 414 11.71 -35.66 -1.65
C LYS A 414 10.25 -35.23 -1.81
N GLY A 415 9.38 -36.14 -2.27
CA GLY A 415 7.92 -35.95 -2.29
C GLY A 415 7.36 -35.01 -3.36
N CYS A 416 8.22 -34.39 -4.17
CA CYS A 416 7.85 -33.36 -5.13
C CYS A 416 7.07 -33.87 -6.35
N GLY A 417 6.17 -33.03 -6.87
CA GLY A 417 5.52 -33.23 -8.17
C GLY A 417 6.51 -33.42 -9.33
N LYS A 418 6.05 -34.06 -10.43
CA LYS A 418 6.89 -34.34 -11.61
C LYS A 418 7.30 -33.05 -12.34
N TYR A 419 8.49 -33.03 -12.94
CA TYR A 419 8.88 -31.94 -13.85
C TYR A 419 7.94 -31.85 -15.04
N ALA A 420 7.69 -30.64 -15.51
CA ALA A 420 7.00 -30.41 -16.77
C ALA A 420 7.87 -30.88 -17.94
N THR A 421 7.26 -31.57 -18.90
CA THR A 421 7.90 -31.97 -20.15
C THR A 421 7.62 -30.95 -21.27
N PRO A 422 8.48 -30.92 -22.31
CA PRO A 422 8.25 -30.12 -23.52
C PRO A 422 6.94 -30.54 -24.20
N ARG A 423 6.16 -29.58 -24.71
CA ARG A 423 4.93 -29.84 -25.47
C ARG A 423 5.16 -29.79 -26.98
N HIS A 424 6.14 -29.01 -27.44
CA HIS A 424 6.38 -28.74 -28.86
C HIS A 424 7.58 -29.53 -29.40
N GLY A 425 7.94 -30.64 -28.74
CA GLY A 425 9.13 -31.44 -29.07
C GLY A 425 10.46 -30.70 -28.83
N GLY A 426 10.42 -29.56 -28.11
CA GLY A 426 11.60 -28.77 -27.79
C GLY A 426 12.36 -29.29 -26.58
N ARG A 427 13.20 -28.42 -26.01
CA ARG A 427 13.92 -28.67 -24.75
C ARG A 427 13.38 -27.76 -23.64
N MET A 428 13.21 -28.32 -22.44
CA MET A 428 12.98 -27.51 -21.25
C MET A 428 14.25 -26.70 -20.92
N ILE A 429 14.12 -25.39 -20.81
CA ILE A 429 15.24 -24.50 -20.45
C ILE A 429 15.27 -24.27 -18.95
N LYS A 430 14.11 -23.95 -18.38
CA LYS A 430 14.02 -23.44 -17.01
C LYS A 430 12.76 -23.95 -16.34
N HIS A 431 12.90 -24.18 -15.04
CA HIS A 431 11.82 -24.40 -14.12
C HIS A 431 11.90 -23.30 -13.05
N LYS A 432 10.76 -22.75 -12.64
CA LYS A 432 10.69 -21.77 -11.56
C LYS A 432 9.48 -22.07 -10.70
N TRP A 433 9.73 -22.28 -9.42
CA TRP A 433 8.71 -22.23 -8.39
C TRP A 433 8.81 -20.90 -7.67
N SER A 434 7.66 -20.34 -7.34
CA SER A 434 7.54 -19.06 -6.64
C SER A 434 6.47 -19.18 -5.56
N LEU A 435 6.72 -18.57 -4.41
CA LEU A 435 5.82 -18.52 -3.27
C LEU A 435 5.60 -17.06 -2.84
N HIS A 436 4.34 -16.70 -2.70
CA HIS A 436 3.87 -15.46 -2.10
C HIS A 436 3.07 -15.82 -0.86
N ALA A 437 3.24 -15.11 0.25
CA ALA A 437 2.50 -15.42 1.46
C ALA A 437 2.44 -14.25 2.45
N ILE A 438 1.39 -14.29 3.27
CA ILE A 438 1.23 -13.55 4.52
C ILE A 438 1.51 -14.54 5.66
N ALA A 439 2.48 -14.21 6.49
CA ALA A 439 2.90 -14.98 7.65
C ALA A 439 2.55 -14.26 8.95
N PHE A 440 2.59 -14.99 10.08
CA PHE A 440 2.54 -14.36 11.39
C PHE A 440 3.67 -13.33 11.54
N GLY A 441 3.34 -12.16 12.08
CA GLY A 441 4.25 -11.03 12.22
C GLY A 441 4.24 -10.04 11.05
N ASP A 442 3.73 -10.44 9.88
CA ASP A 442 3.67 -9.56 8.71
C ASP A 442 2.66 -8.41 8.93
N PRO A 443 2.91 -7.23 8.33
CA PRO A 443 1.90 -6.18 8.23
C PRO A 443 0.81 -6.62 7.28
N THR A 444 -0.44 -6.34 7.64
CA THR A 444 -1.58 -6.52 6.75
C THR A 444 -2.50 -5.32 6.82
N TYR A 445 -2.88 -4.89 5.62
CA TYR A 445 -3.86 -3.87 5.34
C TYR A 445 -5.16 -4.56 4.91
N ALA A 446 -6.28 -4.19 5.52
CA ALA A 446 -7.58 -4.74 5.19
C ALA A 446 -8.60 -3.61 4.99
N MET A 447 -9.28 -3.62 3.86
CA MET A 447 -10.57 -2.96 3.73
C MET A 447 -11.64 -4.02 3.82
N ALA A 448 -12.50 -3.92 4.82
CA ALA A 448 -13.42 -4.99 5.15
C ALA A 448 -14.75 -4.43 5.65
N ARG A 449 -15.80 -5.24 5.52
CA ARG A 449 -17.02 -5.02 6.28
C ARG A 449 -16.80 -5.60 7.68
N VAL A 450 -16.96 -4.78 8.70
CA VAL A 450 -16.94 -5.19 10.10
C VAL A 450 -18.36 -5.54 10.53
N THR A 451 -18.54 -6.77 11.01
CA THR A 451 -19.84 -7.29 11.44
C THR A 451 -19.72 -7.98 12.78
N ASN A 452 -20.85 -8.21 13.44
CA ASN A 452 -20.89 -9.04 14.63
C ASN A 452 -20.44 -10.47 14.31
N ARG A 453 -19.75 -11.08 15.27
CA ARG A 453 -19.45 -12.50 15.27
C ARG A 453 -20.71 -13.32 15.54
N PRO A 454 -20.79 -14.55 15.03
CA PRO A 454 -21.79 -15.52 15.50
C PRO A 454 -21.74 -15.64 17.02
N HIS A 455 -22.89 -15.78 17.68
CA HIS A 455 -22.97 -15.80 19.14
C HIS A 455 -22.07 -16.86 19.78
N ASP A 456 -21.97 -18.03 19.15
CA ASP A 456 -21.15 -19.16 19.62
C ASP A 456 -19.64 -18.92 19.48
N ASP A 457 -19.24 -17.99 18.60
CA ASP A 457 -17.83 -17.62 18.36
C ASP A 457 -17.39 -16.44 19.24
N ILE A 458 -18.31 -15.83 20.00
CA ILE A 458 -17.98 -14.75 20.93
C ILE A 458 -17.24 -15.35 22.13
N PRO A 459 -16.01 -14.89 22.44
CA PRO A 459 -15.28 -15.40 23.59
C PRO A 459 -16.09 -15.28 24.89
N ARG A 460 -15.87 -16.19 25.84
CA ARG A 460 -16.47 -16.05 27.18
C ARG A 460 -15.85 -14.84 27.89
N GLY A 461 -16.66 -14.11 28.65
CA GLY A 461 -16.23 -12.89 29.36
C GLY A 461 -16.43 -11.59 28.58
N THR A 462 -16.94 -11.64 27.35
CA THR A 462 -17.11 -10.45 26.49
C THR A 462 -18.32 -9.56 26.86
N VAL A 463 -19.01 -9.82 27.98
CA VAL A 463 -20.31 -9.16 28.30
C VAL A 463 -20.19 -8.16 29.47
N SER A 464 -20.50 -6.90 29.13
CA SER A 464 -21.26 -5.85 29.86
C SER A 464 -20.66 -4.80 30.81
N GLU A 465 -19.37 -4.43 30.78
CA GLU A 465 -18.94 -3.23 31.57
C GLU A 465 -18.09 -2.20 30.84
N ASN A 466 -17.66 -2.41 29.60
CA ASN A 466 -16.73 -1.48 28.96
C ASN A 466 -16.96 -1.30 27.46
N ALA A 467 -17.40 -0.10 27.07
CA ALA A 467 -17.58 0.31 25.66
C ALA A 467 -16.27 0.29 24.85
N SER A 468 -15.10 0.18 25.50
CA SER A 468 -13.79 0.11 24.83
C SER A 468 -13.35 -1.32 24.41
N ARG A 469 -14.21 -2.33 24.55
CA ARG A 469 -13.92 -3.73 24.20
C ARG A 469 -14.90 -4.33 23.17
N VAL A 470 -15.62 -3.49 22.43
CA VAL A 470 -16.62 -3.93 21.44
C VAL A 470 -15.98 -4.74 20.32
N HIS A 471 -14.72 -4.46 19.96
CA HIS A 471 -13.97 -5.18 18.94
C HIS A 471 -13.84 -6.70 19.18
N HIS A 472 -13.99 -7.15 20.44
CA HIS A 472 -13.95 -8.57 20.80
C HIS A 472 -15.13 -9.36 20.22
N THR A 473 -16.28 -8.71 20.02
CA THR A 473 -17.50 -9.30 19.43
C THR A 473 -17.60 -9.07 17.92
N LEU A 474 -16.64 -8.38 17.32
CA LEU A 474 -16.64 -8.03 15.91
C LEU A 474 -15.66 -8.90 15.11
N MET A 475 -15.91 -9.00 13.81
CA MET A 475 -15.01 -9.61 12.83
C MET A 475 -15.03 -8.82 11.52
N ALA A 476 -13.92 -8.86 10.80
CA ALA A 476 -13.74 -8.28 9.48
C ALA A 476 -13.95 -9.36 8.41
N ILE A 477 -14.88 -9.11 7.48
CA ILE A 477 -15.22 -9.99 6.36
C ILE A 477 -15.03 -9.28 5.00
N GLY A 478 -14.77 -10.07 3.98
CA GLY A 478 -14.50 -9.66 2.61
C GLY A 478 -15.75 -9.34 1.78
N GLU A 479 -16.66 -8.52 2.31
CA GLU A 479 -17.88 -8.13 1.62
C GLU A 479 -17.80 -6.72 1.04
N ASP A 480 -18.10 -6.57 -0.25
CA ASP A 480 -18.13 -5.29 -0.94
C ASP A 480 -19.32 -4.42 -0.52
N ALA A 481 -19.13 -3.10 -0.54
CA ALA A 481 -20.19 -2.11 -0.48
C ALA A 481 -20.16 -1.17 -1.70
N PRO A 482 -21.23 -0.41 -1.95
CA PRO A 482 -21.22 0.64 -2.96
C PRO A 482 -20.02 1.57 -2.76
N ARG A 483 -19.12 1.61 -3.77
CA ARG A 483 -17.87 2.40 -3.77
C ARG A 483 -16.82 1.98 -2.73
N ARG A 484 -16.92 0.80 -2.12
CA ARG A 484 -15.92 0.27 -1.18
C ARG A 484 -15.72 -1.22 -1.43
N HIS A 485 -14.67 -1.58 -2.15
CA HIS A 485 -14.34 -2.97 -2.39
C HIS A 485 -13.51 -3.56 -1.25
N ALA A 486 -13.91 -4.74 -0.77
CA ALA A 486 -13.19 -5.44 0.26
C ALA A 486 -11.92 -6.08 -0.31
N ARG A 487 -10.81 -5.87 0.38
CA ARG A 487 -9.49 -6.33 -0.07
C ARG A 487 -8.55 -6.55 1.10
N LEU A 488 -7.65 -7.51 0.91
CA LEU A 488 -6.61 -7.86 1.86
C LEU A 488 -5.25 -7.72 1.19
N LEU A 489 -4.34 -6.96 1.78
CA LEU A 489 -3.02 -6.71 1.21
C LEU A 489 -1.93 -6.91 2.27
N LYS A 490 -0.89 -7.66 1.91
CA LYS A 490 0.36 -7.68 2.67
C LYS A 490 1.02 -6.30 2.59
N GLY A 491 1.25 -5.67 3.73
CA GLY A 491 1.79 -4.31 3.81
C GLY A 491 0.95 -3.39 4.69
N THR A 492 1.36 -2.13 4.77
CA THR A 492 0.67 -1.07 5.49
C THR A 492 -0.09 -0.14 4.53
N GLU A 493 -0.87 0.81 5.06
CA GLU A 493 -1.61 1.76 4.23
C GLU A 493 -0.69 2.45 3.22
N PHE A 494 0.56 2.77 3.59
CA PHE A 494 1.54 3.38 2.69
C PHE A 494 1.77 2.62 1.38
N SER A 495 1.68 1.30 1.39
CA SER A 495 1.80 0.48 0.19
C SER A 495 0.64 0.73 -0.79
N VAL A 496 -0.53 1.07 -0.25
CA VAL A 496 -1.73 1.44 -1.03
C VAL A 496 -1.70 2.90 -1.47
N LEU A 497 -1.11 3.80 -0.66
CA LEU A 497 -1.08 5.24 -0.95
C LEU A 497 0.04 5.68 -1.88
N LYS A 498 1.11 4.90 -2.02
CA LYS A 498 2.28 5.23 -2.85
C LYS A 498 1.97 5.69 -4.29
N PRO A 499 1.01 5.09 -5.03
CA PRO A 499 0.65 5.56 -6.38
C PRO A 499 -0.23 6.83 -6.40
N LYS A 500 -0.52 7.48 -5.26
CA LYS A 500 -1.41 8.66 -5.20
C LYS A 500 -0.93 9.82 -6.07
N ALA A 501 -1.88 10.41 -6.79
CA ALA A 501 -1.77 11.71 -7.45
C ALA A 501 -3.04 12.52 -7.18
N SER A 502 -2.98 13.84 -7.38
CA SER A 502 -4.15 14.71 -7.23
C SER A 502 -5.19 14.42 -8.33
N VAL A 503 -6.46 14.76 -8.06
CA VAL A 503 -7.55 14.69 -9.04
C VAL A 503 -7.20 15.49 -10.30
N PHE A 504 -6.60 16.68 -10.15
CA PHE A 504 -6.13 17.49 -11.27
C PHE A 504 -4.99 16.80 -12.04
N GLY A 505 -4.01 16.21 -11.35
CA GLY A 505 -2.93 15.47 -12.01
C GLY A 505 -3.43 14.25 -12.79
N ASN A 506 -4.43 13.54 -12.27
CA ASN A 506 -4.97 12.31 -12.86
C ASN A 506 -5.96 12.57 -14.00
N PHE A 507 -6.90 13.51 -13.82
CA PHE A 507 -8.03 13.70 -14.74
C PHE A 507 -7.95 15.01 -15.51
N GLY A 508 -7.26 16.01 -14.96
CA GLY A 508 -7.27 17.37 -15.50
C GLY A 508 -6.77 17.47 -16.95
N PRO A 509 -5.66 16.84 -17.35
CA PRO A 509 -5.22 16.85 -18.75
C PRO A 509 -6.26 16.33 -19.75
N SER A 510 -6.87 15.17 -19.43
CA SER A 510 -7.89 14.54 -20.28
C SER A 510 -9.17 15.36 -20.32
N ALA A 511 -9.63 15.87 -19.17
CA ALA A 511 -10.80 16.72 -19.08
C ALA A 511 -10.59 18.05 -19.84
N LEU A 512 -9.41 18.67 -19.71
CA LEU A 512 -9.07 19.90 -20.43
C LEU A 512 -9.01 19.66 -21.94
N LEU A 513 -8.44 18.53 -22.38
CA LEU A 513 -8.47 18.14 -23.80
C LEU A 513 -9.90 18.03 -24.33
N ILE A 514 -10.80 17.36 -23.60
CA ILE A 514 -12.21 17.24 -23.99
C ILE A 514 -12.89 18.61 -24.04
N ILE A 515 -12.84 19.38 -22.94
CA ILE A 515 -13.52 20.66 -22.81
C ILE A 515 -13.03 21.63 -23.88
N SER A 516 -11.72 21.76 -24.05
CA SER A 516 -11.16 22.70 -25.00
C SER A 516 -11.39 22.25 -26.45
N THR A 517 -11.43 20.95 -26.74
CA THR A 517 -11.85 20.44 -28.06
C THR A 517 -13.33 20.74 -28.34
N LEU A 518 -14.21 20.58 -27.35
CA LEU A 518 -15.63 20.93 -27.47
C LEU A 518 -15.83 22.43 -27.70
N VAL A 519 -15.11 23.28 -26.97
CA VAL A 519 -15.17 24.74 -27.18
C VAL A 519 -14.77 25.09 -28.61
N VAL A 520 -13.67 24.53 -29.13
CA VAL A 520 -13.26 24.76 -30.52
C VAL A 520 -14.30 24.23 -31.49
N LEU A 521 -14.87 23.05 -31.25
CA LEU A 521 -15.93 22.49 -32.08
C LEU A 521 -17.16 23.40 -32.14
N MET A 522 -17.58 23.97 -31.00
CA MET A 522 -18.70 24.93 -30.95
C MET A 522 -18.42 26.25 -31.68
N THR A 523 -17.16 26.62 -31.86
CA THR A 523 -16.80 27.81 -32.67
C THR A 523 -16.69 27.53 -34.17
N VAL A 524 -16.59 26.25 -34.55
CA VAL A 524 -16.44 25.80 -35.94
C VAL A 524 -17.80 25.42 -36.56
N LEU A 525 -18.74 24.94 -35.75
CA LEU A 525 -20.15 24.75 -36.07
C LEU A 525 -20.89 26.10 -36.06
#